data_AF-A0A0S2K463-F1
#
_entry.id   AF-A0A0S2K463-F1
#
_cell.length_a   1.000
_cell.length_b   1.000
_cell.length_c   1.000
_cell.angle_alpha   90.00
_cell.angle_beta   90.00
_cell.angle_gamma   90.00
#
_symmetry.space_group_name_H-M   'P 1'
#
loop_
_entity.id
_entity.type
_entity.pdbx_description
1 polymer ?
#
loop_
_entity_poly.entity_id
_entity_poly.type
_entity_poly.pdbx_seq_one_letter_code
_entity_poly.pdbx_strand_id
1 'polypeptide(L)'
;MVADTHLQFTLQHQFFDVLLDKISSLICLESLAHSHYHRFINQQQEISRCGARVLYGGKFYQLSNGTKTLYEAILLTNDSEPLFASLAEIEFFLKKHSMHATFIELAASQTVLPCFYKKNMSLVTASLLQQWFNFGPFGFHIEWLKEMPNYNASYITRALLYLDKSLSEKDWLLGYGLHSNIMPISDNHPTIHQIMNSLDICRPICILDAHLPIAYVNDITAELIFNQLKGNSPFKHFEAFKRLLDEQGGLFDQQLLWLIDIFPEEQLRQQASHLLTTIDDILYKSKEAGFSSLLVNDTHKFSKQVIDYYQQYALPVKVVSDAINDGDYEVHISPEYPVEPLSPLRTLFTTLKNQAINKKQPQSLQTICAAMQNGVTDDGGYVVLSEDPFNVYKEDLLSIHVLGKVDTIDRVS
;
A
#
# COMPACT_ATOMS: atom_id res chain seq x y z
N MET A 1 8.46 26.92 -18.87
CA MET A 1 9.46 25.89 -18.51
C MET A 1 8.83 24.57 -18.88
N VAL A 2 9.40 23.85 -19.85
CA VAL A 2 8.88 22.55 -20.29
C VAL A 2 9.14 21.60 -19.11
N ALA A 3 8.08 21.17 -18.43
CA ALA A 3 8.19 20.19 -17.36
C ALA A 3 8.60 18.87 -18.02
N ASP A 4 9.82 18.42 -17.75
CA ASP A 4 10.24 17.06 -18.08
C ASP A 4 9.29 16.10 -17.38
N THR A 5 8.50 15.37 -18.17
CA THR A 5 7.48 14.42 -17.76
C THR A 5 8.04 13.14 -17.10
N HIS A 6 9.30 13.17 -16.64
CA HIS A 6 10.05 12.02 -16.14
C HIS A 6 10.45 12.08 -14.66
N LEU A 7 10.17 13.18 -13.94
CA LEU A 7 10.46 13.30 -12.51
C LEU A 7 9.25 12.83 -11.68
N GLN A 8 9.12 11.52 -11.49
CA GLN A 8 8.16 10.93 -10.55
C GLN A 8 8.87 10.61 -9.22
N PHE A 9 8.25 10.99 -8.09
CA PHE A 9 8.78 10.68 -6.76
C PHE A 9 8.42 9.24 -6.36
N THR A 10 9.16 8.30 -6.92
CA THR A 10 9.00 6.89 -6.56
C THR A 10 9.73 6.59 -5.26
N LEU A 11 9.33 5.52 -4.56
CA LEU A 11 10.04 5.02 -3.38
C LEU A 11 11.44 4.45 -3.70
N GLN A 12 11.82 4.42 -4.97
CA GLN A 12 13.15 4.09 -5.46
C GLN A 12 14.04 5.33 -5.64
N HIS A 13 13.52 6.52 -5.35
CA HIS A 13 14.31 7.75 -5.39
C HIS A 13 15.47 7.69 -4.39
N GLN A 14 16.65 8.21 -4.77
CA GLN A 14 17.88 8.17 -3.97
C GLN A 14 17.71 8.69 -2.54
N PHE A 15 16.81 9.64 -2.31
CA PHE A 15 16.43 10.10 -0.97
C PHE A 15 16.09 8.95 -0.02
N PHE A 16 15.31 7.96 -0.47
CA PHE A 16 14.88 6.85 0.38
C PHE A 16 16.01 5.88 0.66
N ASP A 17 16.92 5.65 -0.28
CA ASP A 17 18.12 4.85 -0.04
C ASP A 17 18.99 5.48 1.07
N VAL A 18 19.26 6.80 0.97
CA VAL A 18 20.07 7.51 1.97
C VAL A 18 19.34 7.61 3.32
N LEU A 19 18.01 7.71 3.32
CA LEU A 19 17.20 7.61 4.53
C LEU A 19 17.35 6.22 5.18
N LEU A 20 17.31 5.14 4.40
CA LEU A 20 17.49 3.78 4.90
C LEU A 20 18.93 3.55 5.39
N ASP A 21 19.94 4.15 4.76
CA ASP A 21 21.31 4.18 5.28
C ASP A 21 21.34 4.83 6.67
N LYS A 22 20.72 6.00 6.84
CA LYS A 22 20.62 6.68 8.15
C LYS A 22 19.90 5.80 9.18
N ILE A 23 18.78 5.18 8.82
CA ILE A 23 18.06 4.26 9.72
C ILE A 23 18.93 3.06 10.11
N SER A 24 19.60 2.43 9.15
CA SER A 24 20.46 1.27 9.41
C SER A 24 21.70 1.61 10.25
N SER A 25 22.12 2.88 10.27
CA SER A 25 23.18 3.34 11.17
C SER A 25 22.71 3.52 12.62
N LEU A 26 21.41 3.72 12.83
CA LEU A 26 20.80 3.92 14.15
C LEU A 26 20.38 2.60 14.81
N ILE A 27 20.07 1.57 14.02
CA ILE A 27 19.63 0.27 14.53
C ILE A 27 19.99 -0.87 13.57
N CYS A 28 20.33 -2.04 14.12
CA CYS A 28 20.53 -3.25 13.34
C CYS A 28 19.32 -4.20 13.42
N LEU A 29 19.18 -5.05 12.41
CA LEU A 29 18.08 -6.02 12.36
C LEU A 29 18.10 -7.00 13.53
N GLU A 30 19.26 -7.43 14.03
CA GLU A 30 19.29 -8.36 15.17
C GLU A 30 18.65 -7.76 16.42
N SER A 31 18.90 -6.46 16.67
CA SER A 31 18.29 -5.73 17.79
C SER A 31 16.77 -5.58 17.62
N LEU A 32 16.32 -5.27 16.40
CA LEU A 32 14.89 -5.21 16.07
C LEU A 32 14.22 -6.57 16.30
N ALA A 33 14.77 -7.62 15.73
CA ALA A 33 14.22 -8.97 15.83
C ALA A 33 14.19 -9.49 17.28
N HIS A 34 15.17 -9.13 18.12
CA HIS A 34 15.21 -9.53 19.52
C HIS A 34 14.12 -8.88 20.38
N SER A 35 13.80 -7.61 20.08
CA SER A 35 12.81 -6.83 20.84
C SER A 35 11.39 -6.94 20.27
N HIS A 36 11.25 -7.42 19.04
CA HIS A 36 9.99 -7.54 18.35
C HIS A 36 9.24 -8.82 18.74
N TYR A 37 8.06 -8.64 19.32
CA TYR A 37 7.10 -9.73 19.47
C TYR A 37 6.36 -9.92 18.15
N HIS A 38 6.82 -10.88 17.34
CA HIS A 38 6.22 -11.16 16.04
C HIS A 38 4.82 -11.76 16.20
N ARG A 39 3.82 -11.03 15.71
CA ARG A 39 2.38 -11.31 15.94
C ARG A 39 1.95 -12.67 15.42
N PHE A 40 2.70 -13.25 14.48
CA PHE A 40 2.36 -14.49 13.80
C PHE A 40 3.09 -15.74 14.34
N ILE A 41 4.00 -15.62 15.33
CA ILE A 41 4.74 -16.79 15.89
C ILE A 41 3.77 -17.85 16.46
N ASN A 42 2.70 -17.41 17.13
CA ASN A 42 1.74 -18.34 17.75
C ASN A 42 0.64 -18.82 16.77
N GLN A 43 0.49 -18.20 15.59
CA GLN A 43 -0.50 -18.65 14.59
C GLN A 43 -0.08 -19.95 13.89
N GLN A 44 1.20 -20.34 13.99
CA GLN A 44 1.69 -21.62 13.47
C GLN A 44 1.04 -22.83 14.16
N GLN A 45 0.51 -22.69 15.38
CA GLN A 45 -0.10 -23.80 16.12
C GLN A 45 -1.58 -24.05 15.79
N GLU A 46 -2.26 -23.11 15.12
CA GLU A 46 -3.66 -23.26 14.69
C GLU A 46 -3.82 -23.23 13.17
N ILE A 47 -2.82 -23.67 12.40
CA ILE A 47 -3.08 -24.12 11.02
C ILE A 47 -3.79 -25.47 11.10
N SER A 48 -5.04 -25.44 11.57
CA SER A 48 -5.97 -26.54 11.38
C SER A 48 -6.02 -26.80 9.89
N ARG A 49 -5.56 -27.97 9.46
CA ARG A 49 -5.72 -28.46 8.08
C ARG A 49 -7.19 -28.30 7.74
N CYS A 50 -7.53 -27.30 6.95
CA CYS A 50 -8.92 -27.10 6.66
C CYS A 50 -9.38 -28.24 5.77
N GLY A 51 -10.46 -28.92 6.14
CA GLY A 51 -11.05 -29.94 5.28
C GLY A 51 -11.44 -29.34 3.92
N ALA A 52 -11.70 -30.19 2.94
CA ALA A 52 -12.23 -29.72 1.67
C ALA A 52 -13.52 -28.89 1.88
N ARG A 53 -13.77 -27.89 1.04
CA ARG A 53 -14.94 -27.01 1.13
C ARG A 53 -15.62 -26.88 -0.21
N VAL A 54 -16.93 -26.94 -0.22
CA VAL A 54 -17.75 -26.68 -1.40
C VAL A 54 -18.51 -25.38 -1.17
N LEU A 55 -18.28 -24.39 -2.01
CA LEU A 55 -19.05 -23.15 -2.04
C LEU A 55 -20.07 -23.26 -3.18
N TYR A 56 -21.34 -22.94 -2.92
CA TYR A 56 -22.41 -23.01 -3.91
C TYR A 56 -23.45 -21.88 -3.72
N GLY A 57 -24.36 -21.69 -4.68
CA GLY A 57 -25.46 -20.72 -4.60
C GLY A 57 -25.11 -19.28 -4.99
N GLY A 58 -23.82 -18.93 -4.96
CA GLY A 58 -23.29 -17.65 -5.44
C GLY A 58 -22.84 -17.69 -6.90
N LYS A 59 -21.99 -16.74 -7.28
CA LYS A 59 -21.41 -16.63 -8.63
C LYS A 59 -19.94 -17.02 -8.64
N PHE A 60 -19.62 -18.03 -9.45
CA PHE A 60 -18.28 -18.58 -9.57
C PHE A 60 -17.79 -18.39 -11.00
N TYR A 61 -16.82 -17.50 -11.18
CA TYR A 61 -16.28 -17.20 -12.49
C TYR A 61 -14.95 -17.90 -12.71
N GLN A 62 -14.87 -18.74 -13.73
CA GLN A 62 -13.61 -19.22 -14.28
C GLN A 62 -13.58 -18.86 -15.76
N LEU A 63 -12.45 -18.35 -16.22
CA LEU A 63 -12.29 -17.92 -17.60
C LEU A 63 -11.29 -18.82 -18.29
N SER A 64 -11.82 -19.64 -19.20
CA SER A 64 -11.01 -20.43 -20.11
C SER A 64 -11.03 -19.75 -21.47
N ASN A 65 -9.85 -19.51 -22.07
CA ASN A 65 -9.69 -19.01 -23.43
C ASN A 65 -10.43 -17.69 -23.76
N GLY A 66 -10.51 -16.77 -22.79
CA GLY A 66 -11.17 -15.47 -22.97
C GLY A 66 -12.70 -15.51 -22.92
N THR A 67 -13.30 -16.68 -22.69
CA THR A 67 -14.74 -16.85 -22.47
C THR A 67 -15.08 -16.98 -20.99
N LYS A 68 -16.04 -16.17 -20.54
CA LYS A 68 -16.54 -16.16 -19.16
C LYS A 68 -17.49 -17.33 -18.96
N THR A 69 -17.07 -18.32 -18.18
CA THR A 69 -17.94 -19.44 -17.79
C THR A 69 -18.35 -19.25 -16.34
N LEU A 70 -19.65 -19.20 -16.11
CA LEU A 70 -20.26 -19.20 -14.78
C LEU A 70 -20.47 -20.66 -14.37
N TYR A 71 -20.01 -21.02 -13.19
CA TYR A 71 -20.20 -22.34 -12.59
C TYR A 71 -21.18 -22.26 -11.42
N GLU A 72 -21.79 -23.39 -11.08
CA GLU A 72 -22.75 -23.47 -9.96
C GLU A 72 -22.06 -23.56 -8.60
N ALA A 73 -20.85 -24.14 -8.57
CA ALA A 73 -20.10 -24.36 -7.35
C ALA A 73 -18.58 -24.43 -7.60
N ILE A 74 -17.83 -24.27 -6.51
CA ILE A 74 -16.37 -24.45 -6.46
C ILE A 74 -15.99 -25.33 -5.27
N LEU A 75 -15.11 -26.30 -5.51
CA LEU A 75 -14.50 -27.14 -4.49
C LEU A 75 -13.07 -26.63 -4.22
N LEU A 76 -12.81 -26.28 -2.97
CA LEU A 76 -11.52 -25.86 -2.44
C LEU A 76 -10.91 -26.98 -1.61
N THR A 77 -9.64 -27.28 -1.83
CA THR A 77 -8.88 -28.29 -1.09
C THR A 77 -7.50 -27.75 -0.76
N ASN A 78 -6.80 -28.29 0.23
CA ASN A 78 -5.47 -27.82 0.60
C ASN A 78 -4.37 -28.23 -0.41
N ASP A 79 -4.57 -29.35 -1.11
CA ASP A 79 -3.49 -30.02 -1.84
C ASP A 79 -3.73 -30.07 -3.37
N SER A 80 -4.81 -29.46 -3.87
CA SER A 80 -5.14 -29.50 -5.29
C SER A 80 -5.81 -28.23 -5.80
N GLU A 81 -5.67 -28.02 -7.10
CA GLU A 81 -6.29 -26.89 -7.80
C GLU A 81 -7.81 -26.86 -7.55
N PRO A 82 -8.38 -25.66 -7.37
CA PRO A 82 -9.82 -25.48 -7.19
C PRO A 82 -10.63 -26.05 -8.36
N LEU A 83 -11.63 -26.87 -8.05
CA LEU A 83 -12.50 -27.50 -9.04
C LEU A 83 -13.79 -26.70 -9.21
N PHE A 84 -13.99 -26.13 -10.39
CA PHE A 84 -15.21 -25.43 -10.79
C PHE A 84 -16.11 -26.38 -11.59
N ALA A 85 -17.32 -26.65 -11.12
CA ALA A 85 -18.24 -27.59 -11.77
C ALA A 85 -19.69 -27.37 -11.32
N SER A 86 -20.63 -28.17 -11.83
CA SER A 86 -21.95 -28.29 -11.21
C SER A 86 -21.85 -28.90 -9.82
N LEU A 87 -22.84 -28.65 -8.95
CA LEU A 87 -22.85 -29.22 -7.60
C LEU A 87 -22.82 -30.76 -7.63
N ALA A 88 -23.57 -31.36 -8.58
CA ALA A 88 -23.63 -32.80 -8.77
C ALA A 88 -22.28 -33.43 -9.16
N GLU A 89 -21.49 -32.74 -9.99
CA GLU A 89 -20.16 -33.19 -10.39
C GLU A 89 -19.17 -33.13 -9.21
N ILE A 90 -19.24 -32.10 -8.38
CA ILE A 90 -18.43 -31.97 -7.16
C ILE A 90 -18.79 -33.07 -6.16
N GLU A 91 -20.08 -33.31 -5.91
CA GLU A 91 -20.53 -34.39 -5.03
C GLU A 91 -20.07 -35.76 -5.52
N PHE A 92 -20.15 -36.01 -6.84
CA PHE A 92 -19.63 -37.23 -7.44
C PHE A 92 -18.11 -37.36 -7.25
N PHE A 93 -17.36 -36.28 -7.46
CA PHE A 93 -15.92 -36.24 -7.25
C PHE A 93 -15.55 -36.57 -5.80
N LEU A 94 -16.20 -35.92 -4.83
CA LEU A 94 -15.98 -36.16 -3.40
C LEU A 94 -16.27 -37.61 -3.03
N LYS A 95 -17.38 -38.18 -3.52
CA LYS A 95 -17.73 -39.58 -3.28
C LYS A 95 -16.72 -40.54 -3.91
N LYS A 96 -16.30 -40.29 -5.16
CA LYS A 96 -15.31 -41.10 -5.88
C LYS A 96 -13.97 -41.14 -5.17
N HIS A 97 -13.54 -40.02 -4.58
CA HIS A 97 -12.27 -39.90 -3.88
C HIS A 97 -12.37 -40.12 -2.36
N SER A 98 -13.53 -40.52 -1.85
CA SER A 98 -13.78 -40.70 -0.40
C SER A 98 -13.36 -39.47 0.43
N MET A 99 -13.60 -38.28 -0.12
CA MET A 99 -13.29 -37.01 0.53
C MET A 99 -14.50 -36.47 1.27
N HIS A 100 -14.28 -35.95 2.47
CA HIS A 100 -15.29 -35.19 3.21
C HIS A 100 -15.09 -33.69 2.96
N ALA A 101 -16.19 -32.99 2.68
CA ALA A 101 -16.17 -31.55 2.48
C ALA A 101 -17.25 -30.84 3.29
N THR A 102 -16.96 -29.61 3.70
CA THR A 102 -17.94 -28.70 4.31
C THR A 102 -18.65 -27.92 3.21
N PHE A 103 -19.97 -27.92 3.21
CA PHE A 103 -20.79 -27.20 2.24
C PHE A 103 -21.17 -25.83 2.78
N ILE A 104 -20.93 -24.79 2.00
CA ILE A 104 -21.15 -23.39 2.36
C ILE A 104 -22.01 -22.76 1.27
N GLU A 105 -23.24 -22.42 1.64
CA GLU A 105 -24.17 -21.71 0.75
C GLU A 105 -23.90 -20.22 0.77
N LEU A 106 -23.77 -19.62 -0.41
CA LEU A 106 -23.61 -18.20 -0.62
C LEU A 106 -24.91 -17.59 -1.15
N ALA A 107 -25.13 -16.30 -0.89
CA ALA A 107 -26.24 -15.58 -1.50
C ALA A 107 -26.03 -15.43 -3.02
N ALA A 108 -27.12 -15.43 -3.78
CA ALA A 108 -27.07 -15.33 -5.25
C ALA A 108 -26.42 -14.04 -5.79
N SER A 109 -26.33 -12.99 -4.95
CA SER A 109 -25.62 -11.75 -5.28
C SER A 109 -24.11 -11.86 -5.10
N GLN A 110 -23.63 -12.77 -4.24
CA GLN A 110 -22.24 -12.88 -3.87
C GLN A 110 -21.40 -13.48 -4.99
N THR A 111 -20.17 -12.98 -5.13
CA THR A 111 -19.21 -13.46 -6.13
C THR A 111 -17.95 -13.96 -5.44
N VAL A 112 -17.44 -15.11 -5.86
CA VAL A 112 -16.17 -15.65 -5.37
C VAL A 112 -15.06 -15.37 -6.37
N LEU A 113 -13.96 -14.79 -5.89
CA LEU A 113 -12.76 -14.48 -6.67
C LEU A 113 -11.50 -15.02 -5.98
N PRO A 114 -10.42 -15.32 -6.74
CA PRO A 114 -9.10 -15.52 -6.14
C PRO A 114 -8.68 -14.29 -5.32
N CYS A 115 -7.89 -14.50 -4.27
CA CYS A 115 -7.25 -13.41 -3.54
C CYS A 115 -6.38 -12.53 -4.46
N PHE A 116 -6.20 -11.28 -4.05
CA PHE A 116 -5.42 -10.28 -4.77
C PHE A 116 -3.93 -10.41 -4.48
N TYR A 117 -3.12 -9.83 -5.37
CA TYR A 117 -1.68 -9.70 -5.20
C TYR A 117 -1.31 -8.22 -5.33
N LYS A 118 -0.50 -7.70 -4.42
CA LYS A 118 0.04 -6.35 -4.55
C LYS A 118 1.40 -6.45 -5.24
N LYS A 119 1.60 -5.70 -6.32
CA LYS A 119 2.87 -5.64 -7.06
C LYS A 119 3.72 -4.44 -6.68
N ASN A 120 5.03 -4.57 -6.93
CA ASN A 120 6.03 -3.50 -6.86
C ASN A 120 6.03 -2.71 -5.54
N MET A 121 5.78 -3.39 -4.42
CA MET A 121 5.71 -2.72 -3.14
C MET A 121 7.12 -2.52 -2.55
N SER A 122 7.49 -1.29 -2.24
CA SER A 122 8.67 -1.01 -1.40
C SER A 122 8.27 -1.11 0.07
N LEU A 123 8.12 -2.34 0.57
CA LEU A 123 7.47 -2.65 1.85
C LEU A 123 8.18 -1.96 3.02
N VAL A 124 9.51 -1.96 3.04
CA VAL A 124 10.26 -1.43 4.18
C VAL A 124 10.19 0.10 4.21
N THR A 125 10.42 0.76 3.08
CA THR A 125 10.29 2.21 2.95
C THR A 125 8.86 2.66 3.24
N ALA A 126 7.86 1.96 2.71
CA ALA A 126 6.45 2.26 2.99
C ALA A 126 6.12 2.13 4.48
N SER A 127 6.66 1.12 5.16
CA SER A 127 6.46 0.91 6.60
C SER A 127 7.10 1.99 7.44
N LEU A 128 8.25 2.52 7.01
CA LEU A 128 8.86 3.68 7.67
C LEU A 128 7.98 4.93 7.51
N LEU A 129 7.53 5.20 6.28
CA LEU A 129 6.71 6.37 5.97
C LEU A 129 5.33 6.32 6.63
N GLN A 130 4.73 5.14 6.81
CA GLN A 130 3.44 5.00 7.52
C GLN A 130 3.48 5.44 8.99
N GLN A 131 4.66 5.62 9.57
CA GLN A 131 4.84 6.19 10.90
C GLN A 131 4.87 7.73 10.89
N TRP A 132 4.94 8.34 9.71
CA TRP A 132 4.76 9.77 9.50
C TRP A 132 3.28 10.05 9.24
N PHE A 133 2.90 11.32 9.32
CA PHE A 133 1.52 11.69 9.05
C PHE A 133 1.22 11.67 7.55
N ASN A 134 0.16 10.96 7.15
CA ASN A 134 -0.27 10.93 5.76
C ASN A 134 -1.13 12.17 5.41
N PHE A 135 -0.58 13.07 4.59
CA PHE A 135 -1.27 14.26 4.09
C PHE A 135 -2.08 14.00 2.82
N GLY A 136 -2.29 12.75 2.44
CA GLY A 136 -3.00 12.38 1.23
C GLY A 136 -4.49 12.65 1.27
N PRO A 137 -5.15 12.53 0.10
CA PRO A 137 -6.55 12.83 -0.05
C PRO A 137 -7.46 11.75 0.57
N PHE A 138 -6.90 10.71 1.18
CA PHE A 138 -7.63 9.64 1.85
C PHE A 138 -7.71 9.83 3.37
N GLY A 139 -7.29 10.98 3.91
CA GLY A 139 -7.55 11.39 5.28
C GLY A 139 -6.76 10.66 6.39
N PHE A 140 -7.13 10.98 7.63
CA PHE A 140 -6.45 10.59 8.89
C PHE A 140 -6.53 9.08 9.22
N HIS A 141 -7.45 8.36 8.59
CA HIS A 141 -7.70 6.95 8.85
C HIS A 141 -7.69 6.20 7.52
N ILE A 142 -6.85 5.17 7.44
CA ILE A 142 -6.74 4.20 6.32
C ILE A 142 -8.10 3.55 5.97
N GLU A 143 -9.14 3.78 6.78
CA GLU A 143 -10.53 3.37 6.57
C GLU A 143 -11.26 4.16 5.47
N TRP A 144 -10.79 5.37 5.12
CA TRP A 144 -11.40 6.14 4.04
C TRP A 144 -10.94 5.61 2.68
N LEU A 145 -11.66 4.60 2.19
CA LEU A 145 -11.55 4.10 0.81
C LEU A 145 -11.99 5.15 -0.24
N LYS A 146 -12.36 6.36 0.19
CA LYS A 146 -12.82 7.46 -0.65
C LYS A 146 -11.93 8.69 -0.48
N GLU A 147 -11.70 9.35 -1.60
CA GLU A 147 -11.11 10.68 -1.63
C GLU A 147 -11.95 11.65 -0.78
N MET A 148 -11.30 12.38 0.12
CA MET A 148 -11.92 13.37 0.98
C MET A 148 -12.49 14.48 0.09
N PRO A 149 -13.79 14.81 0.22
CA PRO A 149 -14.44 15.82 -0.62
C PRO A 149 -13.87 17.24 -0.42
N ASN A 150 -13.07 17.45 0.63
CA ASN A 150 -12.49 18.74 1.00
C ASN A 150 -10.96 18.69 1.05
N TYR A 151 -10.33 17.89 0.19
CA TYR A 151 -8.89 17.86 0.07
C TYR A 151 -8.35 19.16 -0.54
N ASN A 152 -7.90 20.09 0.30
CA ASN A 152 -7.49 21.44 -0.07
C ASN A 152 -6.55 22.06 0.99
N ALA A 153 -6.10 23.29 0.76
CA ALA A 153 -5.25 24.06 1.68
C ALA A 153 -5.76 24.11 3.13
N SER A 154 -7.08 24.18 3.33
CA SER A 154 -7.70 24.21 4.67
C SER A 154 -7.63 22.85 5.38
N TYR A 155 -7.63 21.73 4.63
CA TYR A 155 -7.34 20.42 5.20
C TYR A 155 -5.90 20.35 5.71
N ILE A 156 -4.92 20.76 4.89
CA ILE A 156 -3.51 20.75 5.26
C ILE A 156 -3.24 21.61 6.49
N THR A 157 -3.82 22.81 6.52
CA THR A 157 -3.73 23.72 7.66
C THR A 157 -4.24 23.07 8.96
N ARG A 158 -5.41 22.41 8.90
CA ARG A 158 -5.98 21.74 10.07
C ARG A 158 -5.18 20.51 10.49
N ALA A 159 -4.67 19.73 9.54
CA ALA A 159 -3.83 18.57 9.81
C ALA A 159 -2.53 18.98 10.49
N LEU A 160 -1.87 20.04 10.02
CA LEU A 160 -0.68 20.61 10.64
C LEU A 160 -0.93 21.05 12.09
N LEU A 161 -1.99 21.83 12.33
CA LEU A 161 -2.35 22.31 13.67
C LEU A 161 -2.80 21.19 14.62
N TYR A 162 -3.40 20.12 14.10
CA TYR A 162 -3.76 18.94 14.87
C TYR A 162 -2.50 18.16 15.29
N LEU A 163 -1.60 17.92 14.34
CA LEU A 163 -0.40 17.13 14.55
C LEU A 163 0.60 17.84 15.50
N ASP A 164 0.73 19.16 15.40
CA ASP A 164 1.53 19.96 16.33
C ASP A 164 1.11 19.76 17.80
N LYS A 165 -0.18 19.52 18.06
CA LYS A 165 -0.70 19.27 19.42
C LYS A 165 -0.50 17.84 19.92
N SER A 166 -0.30 16.87 19.02
CA SER A 166 -0.17 15.45 19.38
C SER A 166 1.27 14.99 19.53
N LEU A 167 2.24 15.77 19.05
CA LEU A 167 3.66 15.42 19.05
C LEU A 167 4.37 15.89 20.32
N SER A 168 5.38 15.13 20.76
CA SER A 168 6.26 15.53 21.88
C SER A 168 7.02 16.82 21.53
N GLU A 169 7.46 17.58 22.54
CA GLU A 169 8.10 18.89 22.34
C GLU A 169 9.32 18.88 21.40
N LYS A 170 10.07 17.77 21.34
CA LYS A 170 11.30 17.64 20.54
C LYS A 170 11.08 16.98 19.18
N ASP A 171 9.88 16.46 18.92
CA ASP A 171 9.58 15.73 17.70
C ASP A 171 9.28 16.70 16.55
N TRP A 172 9.83 16.39 15.39
CA TRP A 172 9.51 17.10 14.16
C TRP A 172 8.13 16.69 13.67
N LEU A 173 7.48 17.60 12.96
CA LEU A 173 6.29 17.31 12.19
C LEU A 173 6.71 16.71 10.84
N LEU A 174 6.72 15.39 10.78
CA LEU A 174 7.04 14.63 9.58
C LEU A 174 5.76 14.15 8.89
N GLY A 175 5.68 14.40 7.59
CA GLY A 175 4.54 14.03 6.77
C GLY A 175 4.94 13.49 5.41
N TYR A 176 4.04 12.70 4.82
CA TYR A 176 4.21 12.14 3.48
C TYR A 176 2.88 12.09 2.74
N GLY A 177 2.93 11.75 1.46
CA GLY A 177 1.71 11.45 0.69
C GLY A 177 0.89 12.69 0.38
N LEU A 178 1.46 13.89 0.37
CA LEU A 178 0.75 15.09 -0.05
C LEU A 178 0.56 15.08 -1.57
N HIS A 179 -0.67 15.17 -2.05
CA HIS A 179 -0.98 15.28 -3.48
C HIS A 179 -1.15 16.76 -3.88
N SER A 180 -0.07 17.50 -4.09
CA SER A 180 -0.19 18.91 -4.51
C SER A 180 -0.90 19.09 -5.85
N ASN A 181 -0.71 18.18 -6.80
CA ASN A 181 -1.25 18.26 -8.17
C ASN A 181 -2.78 18.19 -8.28
N ILE A 182 -3.46 17.55 -7.32
CA ILE A 182 -4.93 17.40 -7.34
C ILE A 182 -5.61 18.40 -6.40
N MET A 183 -4.86 19.19 -5.64
CA MET A 183 -5.46 20.23 -4.83
C MET A 183 -6.04 21.32 -5.73
N PRO A 184 -7.26 21.79 -5.45
CA PRO A 184 -7.85 22.87 -6.21
C PRO A 184 -6.99 24.14 -6.07
N ILE A 185 -6.35 24.52 -7.18
CA ILE A 185 -5.60 25.78 -7.28
C ILE A 185 -6.64 26.88 -7.50
N SER A 186 -6.73 27.81 -6.55
CA SER A 186 -7.45 29.06 -6.75
C SER A 186 -6.47 30.20 -6.46
N ASP A 187 -6.55 31.29 -7.22
CA ASP A 187 -5.67 32.46 -7.08
C ASP A 187 -5.68 33.08 -5.67
N ASN A 188 -6.69 32.76 -4.85
CA ASN A 188 -6.88 33.27 -3.49
C ASN A 188 -6.44 32.30 -2.38
N HIS A 189 -5.94 31.11 -2.70
CA HIS A 189 -5.50 30.15 -1.70
C HIS A 189 -3.98 30.16 -1.55
N PRO A 190 -3.45 30.18 -0.31
CA PRO A 190 -2.01 30.13 -0.08
C PRO A 190 -1.44 28.81 -0.61
N THR A 191 -0.25 28.87 -1.19
CA THR A 191 0.51 27.66 -1.56
C THR A 191 0.89 26.87 -0.31
N ILE A 192 1.21 25.58 -0.44
CA ILE A 192 1.61 24.75 0.70
C ILE A 192 2.79 25.35 1.47
N HIS A 193 3.78 25.85 0.75
CA HIS A 193 4.93 26.57 1.33
C HIS A 193 4.51 27.80 2.13
N GLN A 194 3.57 28.60 1.60
CA GLN A 194 3.02 29.75 2.32
C GLN A 194 2.24 29.34 3.57
N ILE A 195 1.46 28.25 3.50
CA ILE A 195 0.75 27.70 4.66
C ILE A 195 1.75 27.37 5.76
N MET A 196 2.80 26.61 5.45
CA MET A 196 3.80 26.18 6.44
C MET A 196 4.45 27.33 7.21
N ASN A 197 4.72 28.46 6.52
CA ASN A 197 5.35 29.63 7.13
C ASN A 197 4.35 30.59 7.77
N SER A 198 3.05 30.47 7.48
CA SER A 198 2.01 31.32 8.05
C SER A 198 1.48 30.83 9.40
N LEU A 199 1.71 29.56 9.73
CA LEU A 199 1.24 28.96 10.98
C LEU A 199 2.24 29.21 12.10
N ASP A 200 1.73 29.52 13.29
CA ASP A 200 2.53 29.70 14.52
C ASP A 200 2.94 28.34 15.11
N ILE A 201 3.62 27.52 14.31
CA ILE A 201 4.13 26.20 14.70
C ILE A 201 5.63 26.35 14.99
N CYS A 202 5.99 26.27 16.28
CA CYS A 202 7.36 26.49 16.76
C CYS A 202 8.26 25.23 16.70
N ARG A 203 8.08 24.38 15.69
CA ARG A 203 8.90 23.18 15.48
C ARG A 203 9.22 22.98 13.99
N PRO A 204 10.26 22.21 13.65
CA PRO A 204 10.55 21.87 12.26
C PRO A 204 9.41 21.06 11.62
N ILE A 205 9.09 21.41 10.37
CA ILE A 205 8.10 20.74 9.52
C ILE A 205 8.78 20.21 8.26
N CYS A 206 8.44 18.98 7.85
CA CYS A 206 8.82 18.41 6.56
C CYS A 206 7.67 17.54 6.03
N ILE A 207 7.08 17.88 4.88
CA ILE A 207 6.07 17.07 4.20
C ILE A 207 6.56 16.68 2.81
N LEU A 208 6.64 15.38 2.55
CA LEU A 208 6.94 14.85 1.22
C LEU A 208 5.68 14.85 0.34
N ASP A 209 5.82 15.35 -0.89
CA ASP A 209 4.80 15.17 -1.93
C ASP A 209 4.74 13.71 -2.39
N ALA A 210 3.61 13.32 -2.97
CA ALA A 210 3.36 11.97 -3.45
C ALA A 210 3.74 11.76 -4.92
N HIS A 211 3.92 12.84 -5.69
CA HIS A 211 4.10 12.80 -7.15
C HIS A 211 5.41 13.43 -7.58
N LEU A 212 5.73 14.60 -7.03
CA LEU A 212 6.92 15.36 -7.38
C LEU A 212 8.01 15.10 -6.34
N PRO A 213 9.29 15.00 -6.72
CA PRO A 213 10.38 14.83 -5.77
C PRO A 213 10.61 16.15 -5.03
N ILE A 214 9.64 16.54 -4.20
CA ILE A 214 9.62 17.80 -3.47
C ILE A 214 9.24 17.56 -2.01
N ALA A 215 9.93 18.26 -1.12
CA ALA A 215 9.59 18.37 0.29
C ALA A 215 9.24 19.82 0.63
N TYR A 216 8.06 20.00 1.22
CA TYR A 216 7.63 21.27 1.77
C TYR A 216 8.16 21.39 3.20
N VAL A 217 8.84 22.51 3.49
CA VAL A 217 9.48 22.76 4.79
C VAL A 217 9.17 24.17 5.28
N ASN A 218 9.10 24.36 6.61
CA ASN A 218 8.97 25.70 7.18
C ASN A 218 10.33 26.39 7.37
N ASP A 219 10.31 27.67 7.73
CA ASP A 219 11.49 28.50 7.99
C ASP A 219 12.44 27.87 9.03
N ILE A 220 11.90 27.23 10.07
CA ILE A 220 12.71 26.57 11.11
C ILE A 220 13.54 25.42 10.51
N THR A 221 12.91 24.56 9.71
CA THR A 221 13.63 23.48 9.00
C THR A 221 14.64 24.05 8.01
N ALA A 222 14.27 25.11 7.28
CA ALA A 222 15.17 25.77 6.34
C ALA A 222 16.44 26.33 7.03
N GLU A 223 16.30 26.93 8.20
CA GLU A 223 17.45 27.40 8.99
C GLU A 223 18.36 26.25 9.41
N LEU A 224 17.80 25.12 9.82
CA LEU A 224 18.56 23.92 10.18
C LEU A 224 19.36 23.38 8.99
N ILE A 225 18.74 23.29 7.80
CA ILE A 225 19.42 22.91 6.55
C ILE A 225 20.57 23.87 6.28
N PHE A 226 20.29 25.18 6.26
CA PHE A 226 21.28 26.18 5.94
C PHE A 226 22.48 26.13 6.90
N ASN A 227 22.20 25.95 8.20
CA ASN A 227 23.23 25.82 9.22
C ASN A 227 24.08 24.56 9.04
N GLN A 228 23.47 23.43 8.68
CA GLN A 228 24.18 22.18 8.41
C GLN A 228 25.06 22.27 7.16
N LEU A 229 24.60 23.00 6.14
CA LEU A 229 25.37 23.23 4.92
C LEU A 229 26.53 24.22 5.11
N LYS A 230 26.65 24.92 6.25
CA LYS A 230 27.73 25.89 6.47
C LYS A 230 29.11 25.24 6.29
N GLY A 231 29.85 25.70 5.28
CA GLY A 231 31.15 25.15 4.86
C GLY A 231 31.14 24.59 3.44
N ASN A 232 30.00 24.02 3.01
CA ASN A 232 29.79 23.47 1.67
C ASN A 232 28.58 24.11 0.93
N SER A 233 27.92 25.08 1.56
CA SER A 233 26.71 25.72 1.03
C SER A 233 27.02 26.54 -0.22
N PRO A 234 26.23 26.40 -1.30
CA PRO A 234 26.31 27.31 -2.43
C PRO A 234 25.77 28.72 -2.09
N PHE A 235 25.14 28.90 -0.92
CA PHE A 235 24.54 30.16 -0.49
C PHE A 235 25.40 30.87 0.58
N LYS A 236 25.65 32.17 0.38
CA LYS A 236 26.41 33.00 1.32
C LYS A 236 25.61 33.45 2.54
N HIS A 237 24.30 33.61 2.38
CA HIS A 237 23.38 34.13 3.41
C HIS A 237 22.06 33.35 3.38
N PHE A 238 21.40 33.27 4.53
CA PHE A 238 20.15 32.51 4.68
C PHE A 238 19.05 33.07 3.77
N GLU A 239 18.98 34.38 3.58
CA GLU A 239 17.97 35.04 2.74
C GLU A 239 18.05 34.62 1.27
N ALA A 240 19.26 34.31 0.77
CA ALA A 240 19.45 33.81 -0.59
C ALA A 240 18.96 32.36 -0.73
N PHE A 241 19.20 31.53 0.30
CA PHE A 241 18.68 30.18 0.37
C PHE A 241 17.15 30.16 0.48
N LYS A 242 16.59 30.99 1.38
CA LYS A 242 15.14 31.14 1.55
C LYS A 242 14.46 31.58 0.25
N ARG A 243 15.03 32.55 -0.48
CA ARG A 243 14.49 32.99 -1.77
C ARG A 243 14.41 31.83 -2.78
N LEU A 244 15.41 30.96 -2.82
CA LEU A 244 15.36 29.77 -3.67
C LEU A 244 14.19 28.86 -3.29
N LEU A 245 14.02 28.58 -1.99
CA LEU A 245 12.89 27.76 -1.50
C LEU A 245 11.54 28.42 -1.83
N ASP A 246 11.42 29.73 -1.69
CA ASP A 246 10.20 30.49 -2.04
C ASP A 246 9.90 30.40 -3.54
N GLU A 247 10.92 30.48 -4.40
CA GLU A 247 10.79 30.36 -5.86
C GLU A 247 10.45 28.94 -6.30
N GLN A 248 11.01 27.92 -5.64
CA GLN A 248 10.78 26.49 -5.93
C GLN A 248 9.50 25.95 -5.27
N GLY A 249 9.01 26.61 -4.22
CA GLY A 249 7.92 26.15 -3.38
C GLY A 249 8.31 25.00 -2.42
N GLY A 250 9.60 24.74 -2.21
CA GLY A 250 10.12 23.64 -1.38
C GLY A 250 11.51 23.18 -1.79
N LEU A 251 11.99 22.10 -1.17
CA LEU A 251 13.23 21.41 -1.53
C LEU A 251 12.96 20.43 -2.65
N PHE A 252 13.72 20.50 -3.74
CA PHE A 252 13.47 19.69 -4.94
C PHE A 252 14.61 18.69 -5.24
N ASP A 253 14.25 17.47 -5.62
CA ASP A 253 15.11 16.41 -6.13
C ASP A 253 16.33 16.13 -5.21
N GLN A 254 17.56 16.38 -5.67
CA GLN A 254 18.78 16.13 -4.88
C GLN A 254 18.87 16.97 -3.60
N GLN A 255 18.15 18.10 -3.52
CA GLN A 255 18.08 18.93 -2.31
C GLN A 255 17.40 18.20 -1.15
N LEU A 256 16.57 17.18 -1.43
CA LEU A 256 15.96 16.33 -0.41
C LEU A 256 17.01 15.65 0.46
N LEU A 257 18.20 15.37 -0.07
CA LEU A 257 19.30 14.75 0.69
C LEU A 257 19.79 15.63 1.84
N TRP A 258 19.60 16.95 1.77
CA TRP A 258 19.97 17.87 2.86
C TRP A 258 19.15 17.65 4.13
N LEU A 259 17.98 17.01 4.02
CA LEU A 259 17.14 16.67 5.17
C LEU A 259 17.71 15.51 5.99
N ILE A 260 18.43 14.57 5.36
CA ILE A 260 18.85 13.33 6.02
C ILE A 260 19.80 13.61 7.19
N ASP A 261 20.70 14.59 7.01
CA ASP A 261 21.71 14.93 8.02
C ASP A 261 21.14 15.65 9.23
N ILE A 262 19.97 16.29 9.10
CA ILE A 262 19.37 17.12 10.14
C ILE A 262 18.17 16.47 10.80
N PHE A 263 17.66 15.35 10.27
CA PHE A 263 16.53 14.67 10.86
C PHE A 263 16.81 14.27 12.31
N PRO A 264 15.81 14.38 13.21
CA PRO A 264 15.97 14.14 14.64
C PRO A 264 16.28 12.66 14.91
N GLU A 265 17.51 12.37 15.31
CA GLU A 265 17.98 10.98 15.48
C GLU A 265 17.16 10.17 16.49
N GLU A 266 16.70 10.78 17.59
CA GLU A 266 15.86 10.09 18.58
C GLU A 266 14.50 9.68 18.00
N GLN A 267 13.85 10.58 17.26
CA GLN A 267 12.58 10.27 16.59
C GLN A 267 12.78 9.21 15.50
N LEU A 268 13.85 9.30 14.71
CA LEU A 268 14.18 8.27 13.71
C LEU A 268 14.48 6.92 14.37
N ARG A 269 15.18 6.89 15.51
CA ARG A 269 15.46 5.65 16.26
C ARG A 269 14.17 5.02 16.79
N GLN A 270 13.26 5.82 17.33
CA GLN A 270 11.93 5.36 17.74
C GLN A 270 11.16 4.77 16.56
N GLN A 271 11.14 5.47 15.41
CA GLN A 271 10.48 4.97 14.20
C GLN A 271 11.09 3.66 13.71
N ALA A 272 12.42 3.57 13.72
CA ALA A 272 13.12 2.35 13.34
C ALA A 272 12.76 1.19 14.29
N SER A 273 12.63 1.43 15.59
CA SER A 273 12.25 0.42 16.58
C SER A 273 10.84 -0.15 16.38
N HIS A 274 9.93 0.62 15.77
CA HIS A 274 8.57 0.18 15.45
C HIS A 274 8.40 -0.39 14.04
N LEU A 275 9.48 -0.49 13.26
CA LEU A 275 9.43 -0.90 11.86
C LEU A 275 8.78 -2.27 11.66
N LEU A 276 9.23 -3.29 12.41
CA LEU A 276 8.69 -4.65 12.29
C LEU A 276 7.21 -4.72 12.72
N THR A 277 6.84 -4.02 13.81
CA THR A 277 5.43 -3.92 14.23
C THR A 277 4.55 -3.28 13.14
N THR A 278 5.08 -2.26 12.45
CA THR A 278 4.36 -1.61 11.34
C THR A 278 4.20 -2.55 10.15
N ILE A 279 5.22 -3.35 9.83
CA ILE A 279 5.14 -4.38 8.79
C ILE A 279 4.09 -5.44 9.17
N ASP A 280 4.07 -5.92 10.42
CA ASP A 280 3.07 -6.87 10.90
C ASP A 280 1.64 -6.34 10.69
N ASP A 281 1.41 -5.06 11.00
CA ASP A 281 0.12 -4.41 10.80
C ASP A 281 -0.24 -4.27 9.31
N ILE A 282 0.73 -3.96 8.45
CA ILE A 282 0.53 -3.93 6.99
C ILE A 282 0.14 -5.32 6.49
N LEU A 283 0.84 -6.38 6.92
CA LEU A 283 0.54 -7.75 6.50
C LEU A 283 -0.86 -8.17 6.98
N TYR A 284 -1.22 -7.84 8.22
CA TYR A 284 -2.54 -8.12 8.77
C TYR A 284 -3.66 -7.40 8.00
N LYS A 285 -3.52 -6.08 7.78
CA LYS A 285 -4.48 -5.27 7.01
C LYS A 285 -4.55 -5.72 5.55
N SER A 286 -3.43 -6.14 4.96
CA SER A 286 -3.40 -6.67 3.61
C SER A 286 -4.21 -7.96 3.49
N LYS A 287 -4.12 -8.85 4.49
CA LYS A 287 -4.97 -10.04 4.55
C LYS A 287 -6.44 -9.66 4.63
N GLU A 288 -6.82 -8.72 5.50
CA GLU A 288 -8.22 -8.26 5.62
C GLU A 288 -8.74 -7.62 4.32
N ALA A 289 -7.87 -6.95 3.57
CA ALA A 289 -8.17 -6.41 2.25
C ALA A 289 -8.21 -7.46 1.12
N GLY A 290 -7.98 -8.74 1.42
CA GLY A 290 -8.05 -9.82 0.44
C GLY A 290 -6.76 -10.11 -0.31
N PHE A 291 -5.61 -9.61 0.12
CA PHE A 291 -4.32 -9.94 -0.50
C PHE A 291 -3.80 -11.29 0.01
N SER A 292 -3.34 -12.14 -0.90
CA SER A 292 -2.63 -13.40 -0.57
C SER A 292 -1.11 -13.24 -0.63
N SER A 293 -0.59 -12.33 -1.47
CA SER A 293 0.83 -12.02 -1.51
C SER A 293 1.13 -10.55 -1.81
N LEU A 294 2.28 -10.10 -1.31
CA LEU A 294 2.93 -8.83 -1.65
C LEU A 294 4.22 -9.16 -2.43
N LEU A 295 4.29 -8.71 -3.67
CA LEU A 295 5.48 -8.78 -4.51
C LEU A 295 6.28 -7.50 -4.26
N VAL A 296 7.42 -7.64 -3.60
CA VAL A 296 8.23 -6.53 -3.11
C VAL A 296 9.39 -6.24 -4.07
N ASN A 297 9.69 -4.95 -4.25
CA ASN A 297 10.77 -4.45 -5.10
C ASN A 297 11.87 -3.72 -4.32
N ASP A 298 11.95 -3.94 -3.00
CA ASP A 298 12.99 -3.36 -2.14
C ASP A 298 14.40 -3.81 -2.59
N THR A 299 15.20 -2.87 -3.08
CA THR A 299 16.56 -3.13 -3.56
C THR A 299 17.65 -2.86 -2.51
N HIS A 300 17.37 -1.94 -1.57
CA HIS A 300 18.30 -1.49 -0.54
C HIS A 300 18.75 -2.62 0.40
N LYS A 301 20.01 -2.58 0.84
CA LYS A 301 20.62 -3.66 1.65
C LYS A 301 19.87 -3.90 2.97
N PHE A 302 19.56 -2.83 3.71
CA PHE A 302 18.81 -2.94 4.95
C PHE A 302 17.40 -3.49 4.71
N SER A 303 16.72 -3.04 3.65
CA SER A 303 15.38 -3.53 3.33
C SER A 303 15.39 -5.02 3.00
N LYS A 304 16.36 -5.49 2.20
CA LYS A 304 16.51 -6.92 1.90
C LYS A 304 16.68 -7.77 3.15
N GLN A 305 17.48 -7.32 4.12
CA GLN A 305 17.63 -8.03 5.39
C GLN A 305 16.28 -8.17 6.14
N VAL A 306 15.47 -7.11 6.15
CA VAL A 306 14.13 -7.13 6.76
C VAL A 306 13.20 -8.08 5.99
N ILE A 307 13.22 -8.05 4.65
CA ILE A 307 12.43 -8.98 3.83
C ILE A 307 12.84 -10.43 4.07
N ASP A 308 14.14 -10.71 4.10
CA ASP A 308 14.69 -12.05 4.38
C ASP A 308 14.27 -12.56 5.77
N TYR A 309 14.17 -11.66 6.76
CA TYR A 309 13.62 -11.99 8.08
C TYR A 309 12.16 -12.44 7.97
N TYR A 310 11.31 -11.70 7.26
CA TYR A 310 9.89 -12.04 7.09
C TYR A 310 9.65 -13.31 6.28
N GLN A 311 10.47 -13.58 5.27
CA GLN A 311 10.37 -14.78 4.43
C GLN A 311 10.62 -16.09 5.17
N GLN A 312 11.21 -16.05 6.37
CA GLN A 312 11.43 -17.23 7.22
C GLN A 312 10.18 -17.67 7.98
N TYR A 313 9.14 -16.85 8.04
CA TYR A 313 7.94 -17.12 8.82
C TYR A 313 6.75 -17.53 7.94
N ALA A 314 5.82 -18.26 8.54
CA ALA A 314 4.50 -18.50 7.95
C ALA A 314 3.65 -17.24 8.15
N LEU A 315 3.52 -16.44 7.10
CA LEU A 315 2.83 -15.15 7.14
C LEU A 315 1.36 -15.26 6.69
N PRO A 316 0.48 -14.36 7.17
CA PRO A 316 -0.90 -14.25 6.68
C PRO A 316 -0.98 -13.87 5.20
N VAL A 317 0.03 -13.17 4.70
CA VAL A 317 0.21 -12.73 3.31
C VAL A 317 1.66 -13.05 2.94
N LYS A 318 1.90 -13.79 1.84
CA LYS A 318 3.25 -14.15 1.42
C LYS A 318 4.01 -12.90 0.97
N VAL A 319 5.23 -12.70 1.46
CA VAL A 319 6.12 -11.64 0.98
C VAL A 319 7.11 -12.27 0.00
N VAL A 320 7.02 -11.89 -1.27
CA VAL A 320 7.82 -12.47 -2.37
C VAL A 320 8.70 -11.39 -2.95
N SER A 321 10.02 -11.58 -2.90
CA SER A 321 10.95 -10.69 -3.58
C SER A 321 10.86 -10.95 -5.09
N ASP A 322 10.43 -9.96 -5.88
CA ASP A 322 10.48 -10.10 -7.33
C ASP A 322 11.95 -10.03 -7.76
N ALA A 323 12.50 -11.15 -8.24
CA ALA A 323 13.68 -11.09 -9.09
C ALA A 323 13.21 -10.43 -10.39
N ILE A 324 13.66 -9.20 -10.64
CA ILE A 324 13.41 -8.48 -11.89
C ILE A 324 13.87 -9.38 -13.04
N ASN A 325 12.95 -10.08 -13.68
CA ASN A 325 13.19 -10.68 -14.98
C ASN A 325 13.13 -9.55 -15.99
N ASP A 326 14.32 -9.09 -16.37
CA ASP A 326 14.57 -8.22 -17.52
C ASP A 326 13.89 -8.87 -18.74
N GLY A 327 12.78 -8.29 -19.15
CA GLY A 327 11.99 -8.77 -20.27
C GLY A 327 11.11 -7.63 -20.74
N ASP A 328 11.48 -7.06 -21.88
CA ASP A 328 10.81 -5.99 -22.62
C ASP A 328 9.30 -5.92 -22.37
N TYR A 329 8.88 -4.97 -21.54
CA TYR A 329 7.53 -4.45 -21.55
C TYR A 329 7.63 -2.93 -21.41
N GLU A 330 7.13 -2.21 -22.41
CA GLU A 330 6.74 -0.81 -22.26
C GLU A 330 5.64 -0.75 -21.19
N VAL A 331 6.06 -0.68 -19.94
CA VAL A 331 5.17 -0.44 -18.81
C VAL A 331 4.87 1.05 -18.83
N HIS A 332 3.63 1.41 -19.16
CA HIS A 332 3.05 2.64 -18.68
C HIS A 332 3.04 2.57 -17.15
N ILE A 333 4.14 3.01 -16.52
CA ILE A 333 4.29 3.09 -15.06
C ILE A 333 3.29 4.15 -14.62
N SER A 334 2.14 3.69 -14.13
CA SER A 334 1.27 4.53 -13.32
C SER A 334 2.00 4.79 -12.01
N PRO A 335 2.04 6.03 -11.50
CA PRO A 335 2.81 6.37 -10.30
C PRO A 335 2.36 5.50 -9.13
N GLU A 336 3.28 4.71 -8.59
CA GLU A 336 3.05 3.83 -7.44
C GLU A 336 3.40 4.59 -6.16
N TYR A 337 2.36 4.92 -5.39
CA TYR A 337 2.44 5.68 -4.15
C TYR A 337 2.89 4.83 -2.95
N PRO A 338 3.42 5.47 -1.88
CA PRO A 338 3.57 4.85 -0.56
C PRO A 338 2.20 4.48 0.00
N VAL A 339 1.71 3.31 -0.38
CA VAL A 339 0.44 2.72 0.05
C VAL A 339 -0.70 3.74 -0.05
N GLU A 340 -1.05 4.14 -1.28
CA GLU A 340 -2.46 4.37 -1.50
C GLU A 340 -3.15 3.02 -1.33
N PRO A 341 -4.08 2.86 -0.38
CA PRO A 341 -5.06 1.80 -0.45
C PRO A 341 -5.98 2.17 -1.61
N LEU A 342 -5.50 2.10 -2.86
CA LEU A 342 -6.42 1.77 -3.93
C LEU A 342 -6.88 0.38 -3.56
N SER A 343 -8.03 0.36 -2.87
CA SER A 343 -8.75 -0.85 -2.54
C SER A 343 -8.63 -1.77 -3.75
N PRO A 344 -8.25 -3.05 -3.60
CA PRO A 344 -8.28 -3.96 -4.73
C PRO A 344 -9.65 -3.92 -5.45
N LEU A 345 -10.73 -3.53 -4.74
CA LEU A 345 -12.03 -3.21 -5.30
C LEU A 345 -12.04 -2.00 -6.24
N ARG A 346 -11.33 -0.91 -5.92
CA ARG A 346 -11.20 0.27 -6.79
C ARG A 346 -10.49 -0.07 -8.08
N THR A 347 -9.40 -0.83 -7.98
CA THR A 347 -8.62 -1.29 -9.14
C THR A 347 -9.46 -2.22 -10.00
N LEU A 348 -10.15 -3.17 -9.38
CA LEU A 348 -11.08 -4.08 -10.03
C LEU A 348 -12.21 -3.29 -10.73
N PHE A 349 -12.90 -2.41 -10.01
CA PHE A 349 -14.00 -1.60 -10.51
C PHE A 349 -13.57 -0.71 -11.68
N THR A 350 -12.43 -0.01 -11.54
CA THR A 350 -11.91 0.88 -12.59
C THR A 350 -11.53 0.09 -13.84
N THR A 351 -10.89 -1.08 -13.67
CA THR A 351 -10.52 -1.97 -14.77
C THR A 351 -11.75 -2.48 -15.50
N LEU A 352 -12.75 -2.98 -14.77
CA LEU A 352 -14.02 -3.48 -15.33
C LEU A 352 -14.80 -2.36 -16.04
N LYS A 353 -14.88 -1.17 -15.45
CA LYS A 353 -15.54 0.00 -16.04
C LYS A 353 -14.85 0.45 -17.33
N ASN A 354 -13.52 0.49 -17.34
CA ASN A 354 -12.74 0.86 -18.54
C ASN A 354 -12.89 -0.16 -19.67
N GLN A 355 -13.06 -1.44 -19.35
CA GLN A 355 -13.35 -2.48 -20.35
C GLN A 355 -14.76 -2.33 -20.94
N ALA A 356 -15.77 -2.05 -20.09
CA ALA A 356 -17.14 -1.82 -20.51
C ALA A 356 -17.26 -0.58 -21.44
N ILE A 357 -16.53 0.49 -21.15
CA ILE A 357 -16.54 1.74 -21.93
C ILE A 357 -15.82 1.56 -23.28
N ASN A 358 -14.67 0.88 -23.30
CA ASN A 358 -13.82 0.83 -24.49
C ASN A 358 -14.20 -0.26 -25.52
N LYS A 359 -15.25 -1.05 -25.28
CA LYS A 359 -15.63 -2.22 -26.13
C LYS A 359 -14.45 -3.14 -26.49
N LYS A 360 -13.38 -3.13 -25.69
CA LYS A 360 -12.23 -4.03 -25.87
C LYS A 360 -12.69 -5.45 -25.50
N GLN A 361 -12.06 -6.46 -26.09
CA GLN A 361 -12.31 -7.84 -25.68
C GLN A 361 -12.19 -7.93 -24.15
N PRO A 362 -13.20 -8.48 -23.45
CA PRO A 362 -13.18 -8.56 -22.00
C PRO A 362 -11.94 -9.38 -21.60
N GLN A 363 -10.98 -8.74 -20.92
CA GLN A 363 -9.91 -9.53 -20.29
C GLN A 363 -10.55 -10.32 -19.17
N SER A 364 -10.08 -11.55 -18.99
CA SER A 364 -10.68 -12.40 -17.99
C SER A 364 -10.50 -11.84 -16.57
N LEU A 365 -11.45 -12.00 -15.65
CA LEU A 365 -11.27 -11.73 -14.22
C LEU A 365 -10.02 -12.43 -13.69
N GLN A 366 -9.76 -13.65 -14.15
CA GLN A 366 -8.52 -14.36 -13.89
C GLN A 366 -7.31 -13.69 -14.51
N THR A 367 -7.36 -13.01 -15.67
CA THR A 367 -6.26 -12.21 -16.28
C THR A 367 -6.14 -10.84 -15.63
N ILE A 368 -7.20 -10.27 -15.08
CA ILE A 368 -7.11 -9.05 -14.24
C ILE A 368 -6.44 -9.43 -12.91
N CYS A 369 -6.78 -10.60 -12.34
CA CYS A 369 -6.10 -11.17 -11.18
C CYS A 369 -4.73 -11.79 -11.54
N ALA A 370 -4.49 -12.26 -12.76
CA ALA A 370 -3.28 -12.96 -13.19
C ALA A 370 -2.27 -12.08 -13.92
N ALA A 371 -2.70 -10.94 -14.49
CA ALA A 371 -1.83 -9.79 -14.70
C ALA A 371 -1.35 -9.24 -13.34
N MET A 372 -1.95 -9.64 -12.21
CA MET A 372 -1.39 -9.52 -10.87
C MET A 372 -0.63 -10.79 -10.40
N GLN A 373 -0.62 -11.91 -11.14
CA GLN A 373 0.07 -13.19 -10.83
C GLN A 373 1.22 -13.52 -11.82
N ASN A 374 2.23 -12.65 -11.97
CA ASN A 374 3.38 -13.05 -12.82
C ASN A 374 4.15 -14.21 -12.19
N GLY A 375 3.86 -15.45 -12.61
CA GLY A 375 4.73 -16.61 -12.42
C GLY A 375 4.79 -17.22 -11.01
N VAL A 376 4.03 -16.75 -10.04
CA VAL A 376 3.97 -17.39 -8.71
C VAL A 376 2.90 -18.47 -8.72
N THR A 377 3.33 -19.71 -8.93
CA THR A 377 2.57 -20.90 -8.56
C THR A 377 2.42 -20.96 -7.03
N ASP A 378 1.22 -21.32 -6.55
CA ASP A 378 0.85 -21.85 -5.22
C ASP A 378 0.21 -20.98 -4.11
N ASP A 379 -0.86 -21.61 -3.55
CA ASP A 379 -1.68 -21.33 -2.35
C ASP A 379 -2.75 -20.23 -2.40
N GLY A 380 -3.37 -19.96 -3.55
CA GLY A 380 -4.39 -18.92 -3.69
C GLY A 380 -5.62 -19.13 -2.79
N GLY A 381 -5.74 -18.33 -1.73
CA GLY A 381 -6.98 -18.15 -1.00
C GLY A 381 -8.08 -17.54 -1.89
N TYR A 382 -9.31 -17.53 -1.39
CA TYR A 382 -10.47 -16.96 -2.08
C TYR A 382 -11.11 -15.87 -1.25
N VAL A 383 -11.64 -14.86 -1.94
CA VAL A 383 -12.46 -13.80 -1.34
C VAL A 383 -13.90 -13.91 -1.85
N VAL A 384 -14.86 -13.64 -0.97
CA VAL A 384 -16.26 -13.46 -1.32
C VAL A 384 -16.57 -11.97 -1.33
N LEU A 385 -17.10 -11.49 -2.44
CA LEU A 385 -17.67 -10.16 -2.56
C LEU A 385 -19.17 -10.21 -2.25
N SER A 386 -19.68 -9.23 -1.51
CA SER A 386 -21.12 -9.06 -1.22
C SER A 386 -21.98 -8.99 -2.48
N GLU A 387 -21.44 -8.38 -3.54
CA GLU A 387 -22.10 -8.17 -4.82
C GLU A 387 -21.22 -8.60 -5.99
N ASP A 388 -21.85 -8.73 -7.15
CA ASP A 388 -21.18 -9.00 -8.40
C ASP A 388 -20.52 -7.74 -8.96
N PRO A 389 -19.18 -7.68 -9.05
CA PRO A 389 -18.46 -6.47 -9.48
C PRO A 389 -18.82 -6.04 -10.91
N PHE A 390 -19.43 -6.89 -11.72
CA PHE A 390 -19.95 -6.51 -13.05
C PHE A 390 -21.28 -5.76 -13.02
N ASN A 391 -22.04 -5.85 -11.93
CA ASN A 391 -23.37 -5.26 -11.81
C ASN A 391 -23.39 -4.01 -10.93
N VAL A 392 -22.30 -3.72 -10.22
CA VAL A 392 -22.24 -2.59 -9.29
C VAL A 392 -21.99 -1.29 -10.05
N TYR A 393 -22.75 -0.24 -9.72
CA TYR A 393 -22.59 1.10 -10.33
C TYR A 393 -21.64 2.02 -9.55
N LYS A 394 -21.25 1.64 -8.32
CA LYS A 394 -20.37 2.39 -7.40
C LYS A 394 -19.53 1.44 -6.54
N GLU A 395 -18.29 1.80 -6.25
CA GLU A 395 -17.35 1.00 -5.45
C GLU A 395 -17.87 0.64 -4.05
N ASP A 396 -18.66 1.54 -3.44
CA ASP A 396 -19.11 1.50 -2.04
C ASP A 396 -19.99 0.31 -1.64
N LEU A 397 -20.45 -0.50 -2.60
CA LEU A 397 -21.36 -1.62 -2.35
C LEU A 397 -20.63 -2.96 -2.27
N LEU A 398 -19.32 -2.98 -2.52
CA LEU A 398 -18.50 -4.18 -2.44
C LEU A 398 -17.86 -4.28 -1.05
N SER A 399 -18.32 -5.21 -0.22
CA SER A 399 -17.58 -5.67 0.97
C SER A 399 -16.82 -6.95 0.64
N ILE A 400 -15.62 -7.09 1.19
CA ILE A 400 -14.80 -8.29 1.06
C ILE A 400 -14.95 -9.12 2.32
N HIS A 401 -15.28 -10.40 2.15
CA HIS A 401 -15.08 -11.42 3.16
C HIS A 401 -13.97 -12.35 2.67
N VAL A 402 -12.82 -12.30 3.34
CA VAL A 402 -11.73 -13.25 3.09
C VAL A 402 -12.19 -14.59 3.63
N LEU A 403 -12.22 -15.64 2.80
CA LEU A 403 -12.51 -16.98 3.29
C LEU A 403 -11.28 -17.47 4.06
N GLY A 404 -11.24 -17.21 5.37
CA GLY A 404 -10.19 -17.71 6.23
C GLY A 404 -10.20 -19.23 6.33
N LYS A 405 -9.10 -19.81 6.83
CA LYS A 405 -8.94 -21.25 7.06
C LYS A 405 -9.91 -21.85 8.10
N VAL A 406 -10.75 -21.04 8.78
CA VAL A 406 -11.71 -21.53 9.79
C VAL A 406 -13.09 -20.82 9.77
N ASP A 407 -13.37 -19.88 8.86
CA ASP A 407 -14.59 -19.07 9.01
C ASP A 407 -15.87 -19.85 8.65
N THR A 408 -16.80 -19.89 9.61
CA THR A 408 -18.22 -20.12 9.36
C THR A 408 -18.79 -18.79 8.90
N ILE A 409 -19.38 -18.76 7.69
CA ILE A 409 -20.14 -17.59 7.24
C ILE A 409 -21.41 -17.60 8.07
N ASP A 410 -21.46 -16.79 9.13
CA ASP A 410 -22.72 -16.54 9.82
C ASP A 410 -23.70 -15.95 8.80
N ARG A 411 -24.88 -16.58 8.72
CA ARG A 411 -25.97 -16.15 7.86
C ARG A 411 -26.26 -14.69 8.17
N VAL A 412 -25.82 -13.78 7.31
CA VAL A 412 -26.30 -12.39 7.30
C VAL A 412 -27.75 -12.47 6.83
N SER A 413 -28.65 -12.36 7.80
CA SER A 413 -30.11 -12.39 7.65
C SER A 413 -30.65 -11.18 6.92
#